data_AF-A0A969YPM0-F1
#
_entry.id   AF-A0A969YPM0-F1
#
_cell.length_a   1.000
_cell.length_b   1.000
_cell.length_c   1.000
_cell.angle_alpha   90.00
_cell.angle_beta   90.00
_cell.angle_gamma   90.00
#
_symmetry.space_group_name_H-M   'P 1'
#
loop_
_entity.id
_entity.type
_entity.pdbx_description
1 polymer ?
#
loop_
_entity_poly.entity_id
_entity_poly.type
_entity_poly.pdbx_seq_one_letter_code
_entity_poly.pdbx_strand_id
1 'polypeptide(L)'
;MRLFLILFSLLWIALGATIVLHTGRARGRLKEMILGVNVRLWAALAVLLGMIFLVAAFAVQEVFWLALVLGILALAKGVYFAVSPLQQVRSLLEWWSDRATETTIRLWGLVSFTLGVMLLSWLM
;
A
#
# COMPACT_ATOMS: atom_id res chain seq x y z
N MET A 1 -17.49 7.85 3.08
CA MET A 1 -16.05 8.20 3.11
C MET A 1 -15.40 7.83 4.44
N ARG A 2 -15.92 8.27 5.60
CA ARG A 2 -15.39 7.83 6.92
C ARG A 2 -15.33 6.31 7.09
N LEU A 3 -16.42 5.58 6.83
CA LEU A 3 -16.44 4.11 6.96
C LEU A 3 -15.38 3.42 6.08
N PHE A 4 -15.20 3.90 4.84
CA PHE A 4 -14.17 3.37 3.94
C PHE A 4 -12.76 3.56 4.53
N LEU A 5 -12.45 4.76 5.03
CA LEU A 5 -11.15 5.04 5.65
C LEU A 5 -10.93 4.22 6.94
N ILE A 6 -11.98 3.98 7.75
CA ILE A 6 -11.90 3.09 8.92
C ILE A 6 -11.57 1.66 8.49
N LEU A 7 -12.36 1.09 7.57
CA LEU A 7 -12.13 -0.28 7.08
C LEU A 7 -10.75 -0.41 6.45
N PHE A 8 -10.34 0.61 5.69
CA PHE A 8 -9.04 0.62 5.05
C PHE A 8 -7.89 0.75 6.04
N SER A 9 -7.99 1.61 7.07
CA SER A 9 -6.99 1.68 8.13
C SER A 9 -6.87 0.38 8.90
N LEU A 10 -7.97 -0.28 9.27
CA LEU A 10 -7.95 -1.59 9.93
C LEU A 10 -7.26 -2.64 9.07
N LEU A 11 -7.56 -2.68 7.77
CA LEU A 11 -6.89 -3.57 6.82
C LEU A 11 -5.39 -3.25 6.74
N TRP A 12 -5.03 -1.96 6.70
CA TRP A 12 -3.65 -1.51 6.62
C TRP A 12 -2.84 -1.88 7.87
N ILE A 13 -3.42 -1.66 9.05
CA ILE A 13 -2.86 -2.05 10.35
C ILE A 13 -2.67 -3.56 10.40
N ALA A 14 -3.68 -4.35 10.03
CA ALA A 14 -3.60 -5.81 10.02
C ALA A 14 -2.51 -6.34 9.08
N LEU A 15 -2.38 -5.75 7.89
CA LEU A 15 -1.32 -6.08 6.94
C LEU A 15 0.06 -5.73 7.48
N GLY A 16 0.23 -4.53 8.05
CA GLY A 16 1.48 -4.10 8.67
C GLY A 16 1.90 -5.03 9.82
N ALA A 17 0.97 -5.32 10.73
CA ALA A 17 1.20 -6.25 11.84
C ALA A 17 1.56 -7.66 11.35
N THR A 18 0.88 -8.16 10.32
CA THR A 18 1.18 -9.48 9.74
C THR A 18 2.58 -9.53 9.14
N ILE A 19 3.01 -8.47 8.43
CA ILE A 19 4.36 -8.37 7.85
C ILE A 19 5.43 -8.33 8.95
N VAL A 20 5.18 -7.61 10.04
CA VAL A 20 6.10 -7.53 11.19
C VAL A 20 6.21 -8.88 11.89
N LEU A 21 5.08 -9.51 12.21
CA LEU A 21 5.04 -10.76 12.99
C LEU A 21 5.48 -12.00 12.19
N HIS A 22 5.17 -12.04 10.89
CA HIS A 22 5.36 -13.22 10.05
C HIS A 22 6.20 -12.93 8.81
N THR A 23 7.31 -12.18 8.96
CA THR A 23 8.09 -11.63 7.84
C THR A 23 8.39 -12.64 6.74
N GLY A 24 8.87 -13.84 7.08
CA GLY A 24 9.20 -14.89 6.11
C GLY A 24 7.98 -15.45 5.37
N ARG A 25 6.89 -15.77 6.09
CA ARG A 25 5.66 -16.32 5.48
C ARG A 25 4.87 -15.26 4.71
N ALA A 26 4.84 -14.03 5.22
CA ALA A 26 4.19 -12.89 4.58
C ALA A 26 4.87 -12.56 3.25
N ARG A 27 6.20 -12.58 3.21
CA ARG A 27 6.99 -12.37 1.98
C ARG A 27 6.65 -13.37 0.89
N GLY A 28 6.60 -14.67 1.22
CA GLY A 28 6.27 -15.73 0.27
C GLY A 28 4.85 -15.57 -0.32
N ARG A 29 3.85 -15.33 0.53
CA ARG A 29 2.47 -15.11 0.07
C ARG A 29 2.31 -13.83 -0.76
N LEU A 30 2.95 -12.73 -0.34
CA LEU A 30 2.94 -11.47 -1.10
C LEU A 30 3.62 -11.65 -2.46
N LYS A 31 4.71 -12.41 -2.53
CA LYS A 31 5.39 -12.73 -3.79
C LYS A 31 4.46 -13.46 -4.76
N GLU A 32 3.81 -14.53 -4.32
CA GLU A 32 2.86 -15.29 -5.15
C GLU A 32 1.68 -14.42 -5.60
N MET A 33 1.12 -13.61 -4.70
CA MET A 33 -0.02 -12.75 -5.02
C MET A 33 0.35 -11.62 -5.98
N ILE A 34 1.55 -11.05 -5.86
CA ILE A 34 1.97 -9.93 -6.70
C ILE A 34 2.53 -10.40 -8.05
N LEU A 35 3.33 -11.46 -8.09
CA LEU A 35 3.89 -12.01 -9.34
C LEU A 35 2.89 -12.86 -10.12
N GLY A 36 1.92 -13.48 -9.45
CA GLY A 36 0.87 -14.29 -10.08
C GLY A 36 -0.24 -13.46 -10.74
N VAL A 37 -0.37 -12.18 -10.40
CA VAL A 37 -1.39 -11.29 -10.95
C VAL A 37 -0.77 -10.35 -11.99
N ASN A 38 -1.53 -10.04 -13.06
CA ASN A 38 -1.08 -9.14 -14.11
C ASN A 38 -0.75 -7.74 -13.54
N VAL A 39 0.46 -7.24 -13.78
CA VAL A 39 0.94 -5.92 -13.32
C VAL A 39 -0.02 -4.79 -13.70
N ARG A 40 -0.68 -4.92 -14.86
CA ARG A 40 -1.66 -3.93 -15.32
C ARG A 40 -2.90 -3.83 -14.42
N LEU A 41 -3.28 -4.92 -13.76
CA LEU A 41 -4.37 -4.96 -12.79
C LEU A 41 -3.96 -4.29 -11.47
N TRP A 42 -2.71 -4.49 -11.03
CA TRP A 42 -2.13 -3.75 -9.91
C TRP A 42 -2.02 -2.25 -10.17
N ALA A 43 -1.66 -1.86 -11.39
CA ALA A 43 -1.64 -0.47 -11.82
C ALA A 43 -3.05 0.15 -11.73
N ALA A 44 -4.06 -0.53 -12.29
CA ALA A 44 -5.45 -0.07 -12.24
C ALA A 44 -5.98 0.05 -10.80
N LEU A 45 -5.70 -0.95 -9.94
CA LEU A 45 -6.06 -0.91 -8.52
C LEU A 45 -5.40 0.26 -7.79
N ALA A 46 -4.10 0.50 -8.03
CA ALA A 46 -3.37 1.60 -7.40
C ALA A 46 -3.92 2.96 -7.83
N VAL A 47 -4.23 3.15 -9.12
CA VAL A 47 -4.87 4.39 -9.61
C VAL A 47 -6.26 4.57 -9.00
N LEU A 48 -7.07 3.52 -8.99
CA LEU A 48 -8.44 3.56 -8.46
C LEU A 48 -8.43 3.88 -6.95
N LEU A 49 -7.56 3.23 -6.18
CA LEU A 49 -7.35 3.56 -4.76
C LEU A 49 -6.88 5.00 -4.58
N GLY A 50 -5.94 5.47 -5.40
CA GLY A 50 -5.46 6.85 -5.36
C GLY A 50 -6.55 7.88 -5.59
N MET A 51 -7.44 7.64 -6.56
CA MET A 51 -8.61 8.49 -6.79
C MET A 51 -9.56 8.50 -5.59
N ILE A 52 -9.86 7.33 -5.01
CA ILE A 52 -10.72 7.24 -3.82
C ILE A 52 -10.09 8.01 -2.65
N PHE A 53 -8.77 7.92 -2.47
CA PHE A 53 -8.06 8.66 -1.43
C PHE A 53 -8.11 10.17 -1.62
N LEU A 54 -7.95 10.65 -2.86
CA LEU A 54 -8.12 12.07 -3.16
C LEU A 54 -9.53 12.55 -2.86
N VAL A 55 -10.56 11.82 -3.29
CA VAL A 55 -11.96 12.15 -3.00
C VAL A 55 -12.20 12.14 -1.48
N ALA A 56 -11.65 11.15 -0.77
CA ALA A 56 -11.76 11.05 0.67
C ALA A 56 -11.05 12.21 1.40
N ALA A 57 -9.93 12.71 0.87
CA ALA A 57 -9.22 13.86 1.41
C ALA A 57 -10.13 15.10 1.43
N PHE A 58 -10.80 15.40 0.32
CA PHE A 58 -11.72 16.54 0.25
C PHE A 58 -13.03 16.32 1.03
N ALA A 59 -13.45 15.07 1.21
CA ALA A 59 -14.67 14.73 1.95
C ALA A 59 -14.50 14.70 3.48
N VAL A 60 -13.27 14.50 3.99
CA VAL A 60 -12.98 14.41 5.42
C VAL A 60 -11.79 15.32 5.75
N GLN A 61 -12.09 16.55 6.19
CA GLN A 61 -11.07 17.58 6.46
C GLN A 61 -10.04 17.15 7.52
N GLU A 62 -10.45 16.38 8.52
CA GLU A 62 -9.58 15.87 9.60
C GLU A 62 -8.38 15.07 9.07
N VAL A 63 -8.59 14.35 7.96
CA VAL A 63 -7.57 13.47 7.36
C VAL A 63 -7.06 14.02 6.03
N PHE A 64 -7.39 15.27 5.70
CA PHE A 64 -7.11 15.88 4.39
C PHE A 64 -5.65 15.70 3.98
N TRP A 65 -4.70 16.10 4.83
CA TRP A 65 -3.28 16.08 4.47
C TRP A 65 -2.76 14.66 4.24
N LEU A 66 -3.15 13.72 5.11
CA LEU A 66 -2.68 12.34 5.06
C LEU A 66 -3.32 11.59 3.88
N ALA A 67 -4.63 11.75 3.67
CA ALA A 67 -5.33 11.18 2.54
C ALA A 67 -4.88 11.77 1.19
N LEU A 68 -4.55 13.06 1.14
CA LEU A 68 -4.01 13.71 -0.06
C LEU A 68 -2.64 13.14 -0.44
N VAL A 69 -1.71 13.08 0.52
CA VAL A 69 -0.36 12.53 0.28
C VAL A 69 -0.44 11.07 -0.15
N LEU A 70 -1.26 10.27 0.55
CA LEU A 70 -1.48 8.87 0.18
C LEU A 70 -2.13 8.71 -1.20
N GLY A 71 -3.10 9.56 -1.53
CA GLY A 71 -3.76 9.57 -2.84
C GLY A 71 -2.78 9.89 -3.97
N ILE A 72 -1.96 10.92 -3.81
CA ILE A 72 -0.92 11.30 -4.77
C ILE A 72 0.11 10.17 -4.93
N LEU A 73 0.58 9.59 -3.83
CA LEU A 73 1.53 8.47 -3.88
C LEU A 73 0.93 7.24 -4.58
N ALA A 74 -0.33 6.91 -4.31
CA ALA A 74 -1.02 5.80 -4.95
C ALA A 74 -1.22 6.04 -6.46
N LEU A 75 -1.59 7.25 -6.86
CA LEU A 75 -1.68 7.65 -8.26
C LEU A 75 -0.32 7.58 -8.95
N ALA A 76 0.72 8.15 -8.35
CA ALA A 76 2.08 8.12 -8.89
C ALA A 76 2.56 6.67 -9.09
N LYS A 77 2.32 5.80 -8.11
CA LYS A 77 2.64 4.37 -8.20
C LYS A 77 1.83 3.65 -9.28
N GLY A 78 0.54 3.95 -9.39
CA GLY A 78 -0.34 3.39 -10.41
C GLY A 78 0.06 3.80 -11.83
N VAL A 79 0.39 5.09 -12.03
CA VAL A 79 0.92 5.62 -13.30
C VAL A 79 2.27 4.98 -13.62
N TYR A 80 3.17 4.89 -12.63
CA TYR A 80 4.46 4.22 -12.80
C TYR A 80 4.27 2.77 -13.27
N PHE A 81 3.39 1.99 -12.63
CA PHE A 81 3.11 0.62 -13.05
C PHE A 81 2.38 0.51 -14.40
N ALA A 82 1.65 1.55 -14.82
CA ALA A 82 0.97 1.57 -16.12
C ALA A 82 1.93 1.92 -17.28
N VAL A 83 2.91 2.78 -17.05
CA VAL A 83 3.81 3.32 -18.08
C VAL A 83 5.15 2.56 -18.13
N SER A 84 5.64 2.07 -17.00
CA SER A 84 6.94 1.41 -16.94
C SER A 84 6.95 0.05 -17.66
N PRO A 85 8.10 -0.33 -18.26
CA PRO A 85 8.27 -1.65 -18.83
C PRO A 85 8.00 -2.74 -17.80
N LEU A 86 7.26 -3.77 -18.20
CA LEU A 86 6.87 -4.88 -17.31
C LEU A 86 8.07 -5.54 -16.63
N GLN A 87 9.22 -5.55 -17.32
CA GLN A 87 10.49 -6.10 -16.85
C GLN A 87 11.10 -5.29 -15.69
N GLN A 88 10.98 -3.96 -15.72
CA GLN A 88 11.42 -3.11 -14.61
C GLN A 88 10.54 -3.31 -13.37
N VAL A 89 9.22 -3.37 -13.57
CA VAL A 89 8.27 -3.59 -12.47
C VAL A 89 8.49 -4.97 -11.84
N ARG A 90 8.69 -6.02 -12.65
CA ARG A 90 9.04 -7.36 -12.14
C ARG A 90 10.37 -7.36 -11.39
N SER A 91 11.41 -6.70 -11.91
CA SER A 91 12.71 -6.60 -11.23
C SER A 91 12.60 -5.90 -9.87
N LEU A 92 11.81 -4.83 -9.76
CA LEU A 92 11.55 -4.17 -8.48
C LEU A 92 10.82 -5.09 -7.49
N LEU A 93 9.83 -5.84 -7.97
CA LEU A 93 9.07 -6.79 -7.16
C LEU A 93 9.93 -7.96 -6.69
N GLU A 94 10.77 -8.51 -7.57
CA GLU A 94 11.74 -9.55 -7.26
C GLU A 94 12.82 -9.04 -6.30
N TRP A 95 13.28 -7.80 -6.45
CA TRP A 95 14.20 -7.19 -5.50
C TRP A 95 13.58 -7.12 -4.10
N TRP A 96 12.34 -6.65 -4.00
CA TRP A 96 11.63 -6.59 -2.74
C TRP A 96 11.36 -7.99 -2.16
N SER A 97 10.98 -8.96 -3.00
CA SER A 97 10.61 -10.30 -2.57
C SER A 97 11.77 -11.26 -2.33
N ASP A 98 12.93 -11.06 -2.96
CA ASP A 98 14.04 -12.02 -2.90
C ASP A 98 15.32 -11.39 -2.34
N ARG A 99 15.59 -10.11 -2.62
CA ARG A 99 16.84 -9.44 -2.20
C ARG A 99 16.71 -8.54 -0.96
N ALA A 100 15.53 -8.04 -0.62
CA ALA A 100 15.35 -7.22 0.57
C ALA A 100 15.60 -8.03 1.86
N THR A 101 16.41 -7.48 2.76
CA THR A 101 16.68 -8.08 4.07
C THR A 101 15.40 -8.17 4.90
N GLU A 102 15.31 -9.16 5.79
CA GLU A 102 14.17 -9.28 6.71
C GLU A 102 13.91 -7.99 7.50
N THR A 103 14.97 -7.32 7.96
CA THR A 103 14.90 -6.03 8.64
C THR A 103 14.19 -4.97 7.81
N THR A 104 14.48 -4.88 6.51
CA THR A 104 13.84 -3.93 5.58
C THR A 104 12.36 -4.22 5.43
N ILE A 105 11.98 -5.49 5.36
CA ILE A 105 10.57 -5.90 5.24
C ILE A 105 9.81 -5.64 6.53
N ARG A 106 10.42 -5.92 7.69
CA ARG A 106 9.84 -5.57 9.01
C ARG A 106 9.67 -4.07 9.15
N LEU A 107 10.65 -3.28 8.71
CA LEU A 107 10.56 -1.82 8.74
C LEU A 107 9.42 -1.32 7.85
N TRP A 108 9.25 -1.88 6.65
CA TRP A 108 8.08 -1.61 5.80
C TRP A 108 6.75 -1.96 6.49
N GLY A 109 6.70 -3.11 7.16
CA GLY A 109 5.53 -3.51 7.94
C GLY A 109 5.24 -2.54 9.09
N LEU A 110 6.27 -2.05 9.77
CA LEU A 110 6.15 -1.09 10.87
C LEU A 110 5.67 0.28 10.37
N VAL A 111 6.24 0.79 9.28
CA VAL A 111 5.80 2.03 8.62
C VAL A 111 4.33 1.90 8.20
N SER A 112 3.98 0.78 7.57
CA SER A 112 2.63 0.45 7.14
C SER A 112 1.64 0.41 8.32
N PHE A 113 2.02 -0.22 9.43
CA PHE A 113 1.23 -0.26 10.66
C PHE A 113 1.02 1.14 11.25
N THR A 114 2.10 1.90 11.41
CA THR A 114 2.05 3.26 11.99
C THR A 114 1.20 4.19 11.15
N LEU A 115 1.32 4.15 9.81
CA LEU A 115 0.46 4.96 8.92
C LEU A 115 -1.01 4.58 9.06
N GLY A 116 -1.33 3.30 9.18
CA GLY A 116 -2.70 2.83 9.42
C GLY A 116 -3.26 3.33 10.75
N VAL A 117 -2.49 3.24 11.83
CA VAL A 117 -2.88 3.75 13.15
C VAL A 117 -3.06 5.27 13.13
N MET A 118 -2.17 5.99 12.47
CA MET A 118 -2.26 7.45 12.34
C MET A 118 -3.52 7.88 11.57
N LEU A 119 -3.86 7.17 10.50
CA LEU A 119 -5.11 7.41 9.74
C LEU A 119 -6.36 7.13 10.59
N LEU A 120 -6.35 6.07 11.39
CA LEU A 120 -7.47 5.74 12.29
C LEU A 120 -7.60 6.75 13.43
N SER A 121 -6.49 7.15 14.03
CA SER A 121 -6.41 8.09 15.15
C SER A 121 -6.96 9.48 14.79
N TRP A 122 -6.73 9.95 13.57
CA TRP A 122 -7.25 11.24 13.11
C TRP A 122 -8.73 11.20 12.71
N LEU A 123 -9.32 10.01 12.63
CA LEU A 123 -10.69 9.82 12.15
C LEU A 123 -11.69 9.54 13.30
N MET A 124 -11.18 9.10 14.44
CA MET A 124 -11.90 8.96 15.72
C MET A 124 -11.87 10.27 16.51
#